data_AF-A0A0D2YGP0-F1
#
_entry.id   AF-A0A0D2YGP0-F1
#
_cell.length_a   1.000
_cell.length_b   1.000
_cell.length_c   1.000
_cell.angle_alpha   90.00
_cell.angle_beta   90.00
_cell.angle_gamma   90.00
#
_symmetry.space_group_name_H-M   'P 1'
#
loop_
_entity.id
_entity.type
_entity.pdbx_description
1 polymer ?
#
loop_
_entity_poly.entity_id
_entity_poly.type
_entity_poly.pdbx_seq_one_letter_code
_entity_poly.pdbx_strand_id
1 'polypeptide(L)'
;MFDLVQKYKDFKQINTNTRKLMEMASHEMQYRVQAAEERLAGFRYQDIWAFTPKTGSEMRAIERLKDMLLQHFEQEYGSWPPSQSDSRSGRSVGASRPETWLTRTLAMKLQRDFGELYDCMVDRDIVWGSLEIQFGSRLMMVSKSKRRAIDADTREMQLTDMLIDFDNKHRFPHIPHPFPLLPESTSAAGSFRRGIAKTRGDQMSALEERIRLAYTENTGFDEPEIKLSDAFERFEKTDDIGDMDPATARRSRWILIYGILQSLASVSVDDEKVQYNDKVDYHLCPILEGAKIPPWKRGTSEGIGQGAHERSYCWVAEAERVIESDEYGDDVDMSLINDFPIQLNSPGAAEDRNTASGGSLGTGFISPRVRERMRRNRENESPVTTDYGYTYT
;
A
#
# COMPACT_ATOMS: atom_id res chain seq x y z
N MET A 1 2.90 -7.72 -27.66
CA MET A 1 4.28 -7.15 -27.65
C MET A 1 5.32 -8.21 -27.98
N PHE A 2 5.33 -9.35 -27.28
CA PHE A 2 6.28 -10.44 -27.53
C PHE A 2 6.33 -10.87 -29.01
N ASP A 3 5.18 -10.98 -29.67
CA ASP A 3 5.09 -11.36 -31.11
C ASP A 3 5.76 -10.39 -32.08
N LEU A 4 5.90 -9.11 -31.68
CA LEU A 4 6.60 -8.11 -32.49
C LEU A 4 8.10 -8.26 -32.34
N VAL A 5 8.57 -8.48 -31.12
CA VAL A 5 10.00 -8.63 -30.81
C VAL A 5 10.56 -9.89 -31.48
N GLN A 6 9.74 -10.95 -31.60
CA GLN A 6 10.12 -12.19 -32.29
C GLN A 6 10.53 -12.01 -33.77
N LYS A 7 10.07 -10.94 -34.42
CA LYS A 7 10.35 -10.68 -35.84
C LYS A 7 11.75 -10.14 -36.08
N TYR A 8 12.41 -9.57 -35.07
CA TYR A 8 13.72 -8.95 -35.20
C TYR A 8 14.85 -9.98 -35.25
N LYS A 9 15.87 -9.72 -36.08
CA LYS A 9 17.02 -10.62 -36.26
C LYS A 9 17.80 -10.81 -34.95
N ASP A 10 17.92 -9.77 -34.16
CA ASP A 10 18.68 -9.81 -32.90
C ASP A 10 17.99 -10.68 -31.86
N PHE A 11 16.66 -10.68 -31.82
CA PHE A 11 15.90 -11.58 -30.96
C PHE A 11 16.14 -13.07 -31.30
N LYS A 12 16.37 -13.39 -32.58
CA LYS A 12 16.70 -14.75 -33.00
C LYS A 12 18.05 -15.23 -32.49
N GLN A 13 18.96 -14.32 -32.14
CA GLN A 13 20.28 -14.62 -31.58
C GLN A 13 20.24 -14.91 -30.07
N ILE A 14 19.12 -14.60 -29.40
CA ILE A 14 18.92 -14.88 -27.97
C ILE A 14 18.74 -16.39 -27.76
N ASN A 15 19.36 -16.94 -26.70
CA ASN A 15 19.23 -18.33 -26.30
C ASN A 15 17.75 -18.70 -26.07
N THR A 16 17.32 -19.87 -26.56
CA THR A 16 15.97 -20.42 -26.39
C THR A 16 15.49 -20.40 -24.94
N ASN A 17 16.34 -20.70 -23.96
CA ASN A 17 15.96 -20.63 -22.55
C ASN A 17 15.59 -19.21 -22.11
N THR A 18 16.36 -18.21 -22.53
CA THR A 18 16.07 -16.80 -22.26
C THR A 18 14.80 -16.35 -22.95
N ARG A 19 14.58 -16.77 -24.21
CA ARG A 19 13.32 -16.47 -24.93
C ARG A 19 12.10 -17.02 -24.19
N LYS A 20 12.18 -18.26 -23.67
CA LYS A 20 11.11 -18.87 -22.88
C LYS A 20 10.83 -18.10 -21.58
N LEU A 21 11.88 -17.64 -20.89
CA LEU A 21 11.71 -16.81 -19.69
C LEU A 21 11.04 -15.46 -20.02
N MET A 22 11.43 -14.82 -21.13
CA MET A 22 10.79 -13.58 -21.60
C MET A 22 9.31 -13.79 -21.99
N GLU A 23 9.00 -14.90 -22.64
CA GLU A 23 7.63 -15.29 -23.00
C GLU A 23 6.77 -15.47 -21.75
N MET A 24 7.26 -16.23 -20.76
CA MET A 24 6.58 -16.44 -19.49
C MET A 24 6.33 -15.12 -18.75
N ALA A 25 7.34 -14.25 -18.63
CA ALA A 25 7.19 -12.95 -17.99
C ALA A 25 6.20 -12.04 -18.73
N SER A 26 6.19 -12.08 -20.06
CA SER A 26 5.21 -11.35 -20.88
C SER A 26 3.79 -11.84 -20.65
N HIS A 27 3.57 -13.16 -20.61
CA HIS A 27 2.25 -13.74 -20.35
C HIS A 27 1.76 -13.44 -18.93
N GLU A 28 2.63 -13.57 -17.93
CA GLU A 28 2.32 -13.21 -16.54
C GLU A 28 1.88 -11.75 -16.41
N MET A 29 2.61 -10.83 -17.06
CA MET A 29 2.24 -9.41 -17.06
C MET A 29 0.91 -9.18 -17.77
N GLN A 30 0.67 -9.81 -18.92
CA GLN A 30 -0.62 -9.71 -19.64
C GLN A 30 -1.78 -10.22 -18.79
N TYR A 31 -1.61 -11.34 -18.08
CA TYR A 31 -2.62 -11.88 -17.20
C TYR A 31 -2.97 -10.92 -16.06
N ARG A 32 -1.96 -10.32 -15.40
CA ARG A 32 -2.21 -9.32 -14.35
C ARG A 32 -2.91 -8.06 -14.88
N VAL A 33 -2.50 -7.56 -16.05
CA VAL A 33 -3.16 -6.40 -16.69
C VAL A 33 -4.62 -6.73 -17.02
N GLN A 34 -4.89 -7.87 -17.64
CA GLN A 34 -6.27 -8.30 -17.93
C GLN A 34 -7.09 -8.48 -16.64
N ALA A 35 -6.51 -9.07 -15.60
CA ALA A 35 -7.16 -9.25 -14.32
C ALA A 35 -7.48 -7.91 -13.62
N ALA A 36 -6.64 -6.89 -13.81
CA ALA A 36 -6.90 -5.53 -13.34
C ALA A 36 -7.98 -4.85 -14.19
N GLU A 37 -7.95 -5.00 -15.50
CA GLU A 37 -8.98 -4.49 -16.42
C GLU A 37 -10.37 -4.99 -16.09
N GLU A 38 -10.52 -6.31 -15.92
CA GLU A 38 -11.81 -6.94 -15.61
C GLU A 38 -12.40 -6.42 -14.29
N ARG A 39 -11.54 -6.13 -13.31
CA ARG A 39 -11.95 -5.56 -12.02
C ARG A 39 -12.30 -4.10 -12.13
N LEU A 40 -11.42 -3.29 -12.71
CA LEU A 40 -11.57 -1.83 -12.78
C LEU A 40 -12.73 -1.41 -13.70
N ALA A 41 -13.02 -2.20 -14.75
CA ALA A 41 -14.09 -1.86 -15.70
C ALA A 41 -15.47 -1.71 -15.05
N GLY A 42 -15.73 -2.43 -13.96
CA GLY A 42 -16.98 -2.32 -13.21
C GLY A 42 -16.79 -2.28 -11.70
N PHE A 43 -15.59 -1.94 -11.23
CA PHE A 43 -15.19 -1.99 -9.82
C PHE A 43 -15.61 -3.30 -9.12
N ARG A 44 -15.32 -4.44 -9.75
CA ARG A 44 -15.76 -5.79 -9.35
C ARG A 44 -14.82 -6.44 -8.34
N TYR A 45 -15.04 -6.15 -7.06
CA TYR A 45 -14.21 -6.65 -5.95
C TYR A 45 -14.97 -7.57 -5.00
N GLN A 46 -16.04 -8.23 -5.49
CA GLN A 46 -16.91 -9.07 -4.66
C GLN A 46 -16.18 -10.24 -4.00
N ASP A 47 -15.00 -10.61 -4.49
CA ASP A 47 -14.21 -11.69 -3.92
C ASP A 47 -13.51 -11.33 -2.61
N ILE A 48 -13.42 -10.03 -2.25
CA ILE A 48 -12.94 -9.59 -0.93
C ILE A 48 -13.95 -9.95 0.16
N TRP A 49 -15.25 -9.79 -0.13
CA TRP A 49 -16.33 -9.95 0.84
C TRP A 49 -17.29 -11.11 0.50
N ALA A 50 -16.82 -12.11 -0.25
CA ALA A 50 -17.65 -13.19 -0.79
C ALA A 50 -18.43 -13.98 0.28
N PHE A 51 -17.91 -14.02 1.51
CA PHE A 51 -18.49 -14.75 2.64
C PHE A 51 -19.37 -13.86 3.55
N THR A 52 -19.50 -12.58 3.24
CA THR A 52 -20.35 -11.64 3.97
C THR A 52 -21.79 -11.76 3.46
N PRO A 53 -22.82 -11.71 4.34
CA PRO A 53 -24.22 -11.74 3.91
C PRO A 53 -24.50 -10.66 2.85
N LYS A 54 -24.98 -11.10 1.66
CA LYS A 54 -25.17 -10.25 0.46
C LYS A 54 -26.23 -9.15 0.60
N THR A 55 -26.93 -9.06 1.73
CA THR A 55 -28.12 -8.23 1.93
C THR A 55 -27.99 -7.20 3.06
N GLY A 56 -26.78 -6.92 3.53
CA GLY A 56 -26.51 -5.90 4.56
C GLY A 56 -26.54 -4.47 4.02
N SER A 57 -26.79 -3.50 4.92
CA SER A 57 -26.63 -2.05 4.66
C SER A 57 -25.21 -1.69 4.21
N GLU A 58 -24.22 -2.45 4.65
CA GLU A 58 -22.80 -2.35 4.31
C GLU A 58 -22.56 -2.54 2.81
N MET A 59 -23.22 -3.53 2.21
CA MET A 59 -23.12 -3.78 0.76
C MET A 59 -23.70 -2.64 -0.06
N ARG A 60 -24.77 -1.99 0.44
CA ARG A 60 -25.34 -0.83 -0.23
C ARG A 60 -24.39 0.36 -0.23
N ALA A 61 -23.61 0.54 0.83
CA ALA A 61 -22.58 1.58 0.86
C ALA A 61 -21.45 1.34 -0.15
N ILE A 62 -21.07 0.07 -0.35
CA ILE A 62 -20.10 -0.33 -1.38
C ILE A 62 -20.68 -0.06 -2.77
N GLU A 63 -21.91 -0.49 -3.05
CA GLU A 63 -22.53 -0.30 -4.37
C GLU A 63 -22.74 1.18 -4.69
N ARG A 64 -23.16 2.01 -3.74
CA ARG A 64 -23.27 3.47 -3.95
C ARG A 64 -21.92 4.14 -4.22
N LEU A 65 -20.85 3.71 -3.55
CA LEU A 65 -19.50 4.18 -3.87
C LEU A 65 -19.10 3.77 -5.28
N LYS A 66 -19.37 2.52 -5.67
CA LYS A 66 -19.09 2.04 -7.03
C LYS A 66 -19.85 2.86 -8.07
N ASP A 67 -21.13 3.17 -7.84
CA ASP A 67 -21.92 4.00 -8.76
C ASP A 67 -21.33 5.40 -8.88
N MET A 68 -20.89 6.00 -7.77
CA MET A 68 -20.17 7.28 -7.76
C MET A 68 -18.89 7.22 -8.59
N LEU A 69 -18.05 6.20 -8.41
CA LEU A 69 -16.81 6.03 -9.17
C LEU A 69 -17.08 5.86 -10.67
N LEU A 70 -18.08 5.06 -11.04
CA LEU A 70 -18.49 4.89 -12.44
C LEU A 70 -18.93 6.22 -13.05
N GLN A 71 -19.77 6.98 -12.34
CA GLN A 71 -20.23 8.29 -12.79
C GLN A 71 -19.07 9.29 -12.93
N HIS A 72 -18.15 9.31 -11.96
CA HIS A 72 -16.98 10.19 -11.97
C HIS A 72 -16.09 9.92 -13.19
N PHE A 73 -15.73 8.67 -13.44
CA PHE A 73 -14.85 8.33 -14.57
C PHE A 73 -15.57 8.35 -15.92
N GLU A 74 -16.89 8.11 -15.97
CA GLU A 74 -17.67 8.34 -17.18
C GLU A 74 -17.70 9.83 -17.56
N GLN A 75 -17.82 10.73 -16.56
CA GLN A 75 -17.72 12.17 -16.79
C GLN A 75 -16.32 12.61 -17.23
N GLU A 76 -15.27 12.05 -16.61
CA GLU A 76 -13.88 12.41 -16.90
C GLU A 76 -13.40 11.92 -18.28
N TYR A 77 -13.73 10.67 -18.65
CA TYR A 77 -13.25 10.04 -19.88
C TYR A 77 -14.29 9.98 -21.00
N GLY A 78 -15.52 10.44 -20.77
CA GLY A 78 -16.65 10.40 -21.69
C GLY A 78 -17.32 9.02 -21.82
N SER A 79 -16.58 7.92 -21.59
CA SER A 79 -17.12 6.58 -21.40
C SER A 79 -16.26 5.83 -20.39
N TRP A 80 -16.86 4.94 -19.59
CA TRP A 80 -16.12 4.02 -18.74
C TRP A 80 -16.47 2.55 -19.03
N PRO A 81 -15.48 1.69 -19.34
CA PRO A 81 -14.09 2.03 -19.61
C PRO A 81 -13.91 3.00 -20.80
N PRO A 82 -12.78 3.71 -20.89
CA PRO A 82 -12.51 4.59 -22.01
C PRO A 82 -12.49 3.78 -23.31
N SER A 83 -13.29 4.22 -24.28
CA SER A 83 -13.24 3.65 -25.62
C SER A 83 -11.86 3.91 -26.22
N GLN A 84 -11.18 2.89 -26.72
CA GLN A 84 -9.95 3.09 -27.48
C GLN A 84 -10.31 3.80 -28.79
N SER A 85 -10.33 5.14 -28.77
CA SER A 85 -10.68 5.89 -29.96
C SER A 85 -9.65 5.58 -31.05
N ASP A 86 -10.16 5.09 -32.17
CA ASP A 86 -9.42 4.73 -33.38
C ASP A 86 -8.94 6.01 -34.11
N SER A 87 -8.22 6.92 -33.43
CA SER A 87 -7.69 8.11 -34.10
C SER A 87 -6.52 8.78 -33.37
N ARG A 88 -5.29 8.50 -33.86
CA ARG A 88 -4.22 9.48 -34.13
C ARG A 88 -3.04 8.85 -34.86
N SER A 89 -3.30 8.27 -36.02
CA SER A 89 -2.51 8.50 -37.25
C SER A 89 -2.91 7.48 -38.31
N GLY A 90 -3.07 7.93 -39.55
CA GLY A 90 -3.17 7.08 -40.73
C GLY A 90 -1.88 6.30 -41.02
N ARG A 91 -1.39 5.53 -40.05
CA ARG A 91 -0.40 4.48 -40.26
C ARG A 91 -1.15 3.16 -40.28
N SER A 92 -1.67 2.84 -41.46
CA SER A 92 -1.94 1.44 -41.77
C SER A 92 -0.65 0.62 -41.62
N VAL A 93 -0.85 -0.66 -41.31
CA VAL A 93 0.02 -1.83 -41.56
C VAL A 93 0.53 -2.52 -40.29
N GLY A 94 -0.30 -3.44 -39.80
CA GLY A 94 0.15 -4.79 -39.47
C GLY A 94 0.71 -5.04 -38.07
N ALA A 95 -0.12 -4.97 -37.03
CA ALA A 95 0.17 -5.62 -35.76
C ALA A 95 -1.09 -5.81 -34.91
N SER A 96 -1.50 -7.05 -34.65
CA SER A 96 -2.38 -7.38 -33.51
C SER A 96 -1.75 -6.87 -32.23
N ARG A 97 -2.14 -5.66 -31.81
CA ARG A 97 -1.84 -5.15 -30.48
C ARG A 97 -2.97 -5.69 -29.57
N PRO A 98 -2.66 -6.28 -28.39
CA PRO A 98 -3.72 -6.68 -27.48
C PRO A 98 -4.52 -5.42 -27.12
N GLU A 99 -5.83 -5.53 -27.32
CA GLU A 99 -6.82 -4.46 -27.27
C GLU A 99 -7.18 -4.16 -25.80
N THR A 100 -6.19 -3.79 -24.99
CA THR A 100 -6.37 -3.45 -23.57
C THR A 100 -6.70 -1.96 -23.41
N TRP A 101 -7.85 -1.64 -22.82
CA TRP A 101 -8.26 -0.26 -22.54
C TRP A 101 -7.44 0.37 -21.41
N LEU A 102 -6.95 -0.45 -20.47
CA LEU A 102 -6.08 -0.02 -19.40
C LEU A 102 -4.66 0.10 -19.95
N THR A 103 -4.36 1.27 -20.48
CA THR A 103 -2.99 1.61 -20.87
C THR A 103 -2.13 1.86 -19.63
N ARG A 104 -0.80 1.73 -19.78
CA ARG A 104 0.16 2.07 -18.72
C ARG A 104 -0.08 3.48 -18.17
N THR A 105 -0.25 4.46 -19.06
CA THR A 105 -0.47 5.87 -18.68
C THR A 105 -1.75 6.04 -17.86
N LEU A 106 -2.84 5.36 -18.26
CA LEU A 106 -4.09 5.40 -17.52
C LEU A 106 -3.95 4.74 -16.14
N ALA A 107 -3.31 3.57 -16.05
CA ALA A 107 -3.05 2.90 -14.78
C ALA A 107 -2.22 3.77 -13.82
N MET A 108 -1.21 4.48 -14.31
CA MET A 108 -0.41 5.43 -13.52
C MET A 108 -1.25 6.63 -13.05
N LYS A 109 -2.11 7.18 -13.91
CA LYS A 109 -3.02 8.28 -13.52
C LYS A 109 -3.99 7.83 -12.42
N LEU A 110 -4.68 6.70 -12.63
CA LEU A 110 -5.60 6.14 -11.63
C LEU A 110 -4.88 5.84 -10.32
N GLN A 111 -3.65 5.31 -10.36
CA GLN A 111 -2.85 5.07 -9.15
C GLN A 111 -2.57 6.35 -8.36
N ARG A 112 -2.33 7.48 -9.06
CA ARG A 112 -2.17 8.79 -8.43
C ARG A 112 -3.49 9.27 -7.84
N ASP A 113 -4.58 9.24 -8.62
CA ASP A 113 -5.89 9.75 -8.19
C ASP A 113 -6.40 8.98 -6.95
N PHE A 114 -6.31 7.65 -6.95
CA PHE A 114 -6.64 6.83 -5.79
C PHE A 114 -5.61 6.95 -4.66
N GLY A 115 -4.35 7.28 -4.96
CA GLY A 115 -3.33 7.60 -3.96
C GLY A 115 -3.65 8.88 -3.19
N GLU A 116 -4.07 9.94 -3.88
CA GLU A 116 -4.55 11.17 -3.24
C GLU A 116 -5.79 10.90 -2.36
N LEU A 117 -6.71 10.06 -2.84
CA LEU A 117 -7.87 9.63 -2.06
C LEU A 117 -7.45 8.83 -0.81
N TYR A 118 -6.48 7.92 -0.94
CA TYR A 118 -5.91 7.16 0.18
C TYR A 118 -5.38 8.10 1.27
N ASP A 119 -4.64 9.14 0.89
CA ASP A 119 -4.08 10.11 1.83
C ASP A 119 -5.13 10.91 2.60
N CYS A 120 -6.26 11.21 1.96
CA CYS A 120 -7.36 11.91 2.61
C CYS A 120 -8.14 11.00 3.58
N MET A 121 -8.11 9.68 3.37
CA MET A 121 -8.97 8.74 4.07
C MET A 121 -8.27 7.90 5.13
N VAL A 122 -6.97 7.66 5.03
CA VAL A 122 -6.30 6.62 5.82
C VAL A 122 -5.90 7.08 7.23
N ASP A 123 -6.09 6.21 8.23
CA ASP A 123 -5.54 6.41 9.56
C ASP A 123 -4.09 5.90 9.60
N ARG A 124 -3.16 6.83 9.44
CA ARG A 124 -1.71 6.55 9.44
C ARG A 124 -1.20 6.01 10.78
N ASP A 125 -1.96 6.15 11.88
CA ASP A 125 -1.60 5.55 13.16
C ASP A 125 -1.80 4.03 13.17
N ILE A 126 -2.64 3.51 12.29
CA ILE A 126 -2.95 2.09 12.22
C ILE A 126 -2.02 1.39 11.23
N VAL A 127 -1.39 0.32 11.67
CA VAL A 127 -0.47 -0.51 10.88
C VAL A 127 -0.72 -2.00 11.14
N TRP A 128 -0.13 -2.86 10.33
CA TRP A 128 -0.09 -4.29 10.61
C TRP A 128 0.85 -4.61 11.78
N GLY A 129 0.34 -5.43 12.70
CA GLY A 129 1.08 -6.05 13.79
C GLY A 129 0.93 -7.56 13.75
N SER A 130 1.70 -8.25 14.58
CA SER A 130 1.71 -9.71 14.67
C SER A 130 1.34 -10.15 16.08
N LEU A 131 0.36 -11.05 16.18
CA LEU A 131 -0.02 -11.73 17.42
C LEU A 131 0.48 -13.17 17.39
N GLU A 132 1.38 -13.52 18.31
CA GLU A 132 1.79 -14.90 18.51
C GLU A 132 0.64 -15.72 19.09
N ILE A 133 0.26 -16.78 18.39
CA ILE A 133 -0.70 -17.80 18.81
C ILE A 133 0.00 -19.15 18.89
N GLN A 134 -0.60 -20.12 19.58
CA GLN A 134 0.02 -21.42 19.86
C GLN A 134 0.53 -22.17 18.61
N PHE A 135 -0.04 -21.88 17.43
CA PHE A 135 0.30 -22.51 16.15
C PHE A 135 0.64 -21.48 15.05
N GLY A 136 1.29 -20.37 15.40
CA GLY A 136 1.82 -19.42 14.41
C GLY A 136 1.66 -17.96 14.82
N SER A 137 1.76 -17.06 13.85
CA SER A 137 1.48 -15.64 14.02
C SER A 137 0.24 -15.24 13.23
N ARG A 138 -0.71 -14.54 13.86
CA ARG A 138 -1.85 -13.92 13.16
C ARG A 138 -1.58 -12.44 12.94
N LEU A 139 -1.72 -11.97 11.70
CA LEU A 139 -1.69 -10.55 11.39
C LEU A 139 -2.92 -9.86 11.99
N MET A 140 -2.70 -8.69 12.59
CA MET A 140 -3.76 -7.89 13.19
C MET A 140 -3.48 -6.39 13.00
N MET A 141 -4.50 -5.56 13.12
CA MET A 141 -4.32 -4.11 13.06
C MET A 141 -3.98 -3.54 14.44
N VAL A 142 -2.93 -2.72 14.52
CA VAL A 142 -2.43 -2.11 15.76
C VAL A 142 -2.24 -0.61 15.59
N SER A 143 -2.50 0.15 16.65
CA SER A 143 -2.20 1.57 16.73
C SER A 143 -0.74 1.79 17.15
N LYS A 144 0.03 2.52 16.34
CA LYS A 144 1.43 2.92 16.62
C LYS A 144 1.51 3.70 17.92
N SER A 145 0.68 4.72 18.08
CA SER A 145 0.69 5.63 19.22
C SER A 145 0.24 4.95 20.51
N LYS A 146 -0.81 4.13 20.45
CA LYS A 146 -1.38 3.46 21.64
C LYS A 146 -0.73 2.11 21.93
N ARG A 147 0.11 1.59 21.02
CA ARG A 147 0.80 0.29 21.10
C ARG A 147 -0.14 -0.85 21.50
N ARG A 148 -1.32 -0.88 20.89
CA ARG A 148 -2.34 -1.91 21.14
C ARG A 148 -3.13 -2.23 19.89
N ALA A 149 -3.70 -3.43 19.87
CA ALA A 149 -4.71 -3.84 18.90
C ALA A 149 -5.88 -2.86 18.85
N ILE A 150 -6.39 -2.62 17.64
CA ILE A 150 -7.66 -1.92 17.45
C ILE A 150 -8.79 -2.91 17.19
N ASP A 151 -10.01 -2.51 17.52
CA ASP A 151 -11.21 -3.23 17.15
C ASP A 151 -11.62 -2.80 15.74
N ALA A 152 -10.95 -3.36 14.74
CA ALA A 152 -11.18 -3.07 13.33
C ALA A 152 -12.44 -3.78 12.79
N ASP A 153 -12.78 -4.92 13.38
CA ASP A 153 -13.85 -5.81 12.94
C ASP A 153 -15.16 -5.45 13.65
N THR A 154 -16.28 -5.63 12.96
CA THR A 154 -17.62 -5.58 13.55
C THR A 154 -18.27 -6.96 13.46
N ARG A 155 -19.42 -7.15 14.14
CA ARG A 155 -20.15 -8.43 14.09
C ARG A 155 -20.56 -8.79 12.66
N GLU A 156 -20.86 -7.77 11.87
CA GLU A 156 -21.34 -7.86 10.50
C GLU A 156 -20.21 -7.88 9.48
N MET A 157 -19.01 -7.38 9.84
CA MET A 157 -17.90 -7.18 8.90
C MET A 157 -16.54 -7.45 9.55
N GLN A 158 -15.95 -8.58 9.18
CA GLN A 158 -14.60 -8.99 9.58
C GLN A 158 -13.55 -8.38 8.64
N LEU A 159 -13.36 -7.06 8.74
CA LEU A 159 -12.50 -6.28 7.85
C LEU A 159 -11.07 -6.86 7.78
N THR A 160 -10.48 -7.19 8.92
CA THR A 160 -9.09 -7.67 9.02
C THR A 160 -8.86 -8.93 8.19
N ASP A 161 -9.72 -9.92 8.36
CA ASP A 161 -9.62 -11.19 7.65
C ASP A 161 -9.92 -11.03 6.15
N MET A 162 -10.90 -10.18 5.78
CA MET A 162 -11.20 -9.89 4.37
C MET A 162 -10.00 -9.31 3.62
N LEU A 163 -9.29 -8.35 4.22
CA LEU A 163 -8.12 -7.74 3.58
C LEU A 163 -6.96 -8.73 3.48
N ILE A 164 -6.69 -9.49 4.55
CA ILE A 164 -5.62 -10.50 4.57
C ILE A 164 -5.89 -11.60 3.55
N ASP A 165 -7.12 -12.11 3.48
CA ASP A 165 -7.50 -13.17 2.55
C ASP A 165 -7.39 -12.72 1.10
N PHE A 166 -7.81 -11.49 0.80
CA PHE A 166 -7.67 -10.92 -0.54
C PHE A 166 -6.21 -10.81 -0.96
N ASP A 167 -5.36 -10.28 -0.09
CA ASP A 167 -3.94 -10.12 -0.36
C ASP A 167 -3.25 -11.48 -0.54
N ASN A 168 -3.52 -12.44 0.34
CA ASN A 168 -2.99 -13.79 0.25
C ASN A 168 -3.43 -14.51 -1.04
N LYS A 169 -4.71 -14.35 -1.41
CA LYS A 169 -5.29 -14.97 -2.61
C LYS A 169 -4.60 -14.48 -3.89
N HIS A 170 -4.29 -13.18 -3.97
CA HIS A 170 -3.66 -12.57 -5.14
C HIS A 170 -2.15 -12.41 -5.02
N ARG A 171 -1.57 -12.83 -3.89
CA ARG A 171 -0.14 -12.68 -3.54
C ARG A 171 0.30 -11.22 -3.56
N PHE A 172 -0.56 -10.33 -3.11
CA PHE A 172 -0.22 -8.93 -2.94
C PHE A 172 0.46 -8.72 -1.58
N PRO A 173 1.47 -7.83 -1.48
CA PRO A 173 1.91 -7.34 -0.19
C PRO A 173 0.78 -6.54 0.46
N HIS A 174 0.71 -6.54 1.79
CA HIS A 174 -0.31 -5.80 2.51
C HIS A 174 -0.04 -4.29 2.48
N ILE A 175 -1.07 -3.48 2.19
CA ILE A 175 -0.96 -2.01 2.24
C ILE A 175 -0.57 -1.58 3.67
N PRO A 176 0.46 -0.72 3.88
CA PRO A 176 1.04 -0.48 5.20
C PRO A 176 0.08 0.08 6.25
N HIS A 177 -0.81 0.98 5.84
CA HIS A 177 -1.90 1.48 6.69
C HIS A 177 -3.23 0.96 6.15
N PRO A 178 -3.78 -0.10 6.77
CA PRO A 178 -4.92 -0.83 6.22
C PRO A 178 -6.28 -0.33 6.71
N PHE A 179 -6.34 0.78 7.45
CA PHE A 179 -7.55 1.22 8.14
C PHE A 179 -7.89 2.68 7.83
N PRO A 180 -9.16 3.01 7.55
CA PRO A 180 -9.58 4.38 7.28
C PRO A 180 -9.77 5.17 8.58
N LEU A 181 -9.58 6.49 8.51
CA LEU A 181 -10.11 7.44 9.47
C LEU A 181 -11.64 7.27 9.52
N LEU A 182 -12.20 7.21 10.72
CA LEU A 182 -13.64 7.05 10.91
C LEU A 182 -14.27 8.40 11.32
N PRO A 183 -15.44 8.76 10.76
CA PRO A 183 -16.20 9.91 11.26
C PRO A 183 -16.60 9.67 12.72
N GLU A 184 -16.65 10.75 13.51
CA GLU A 184 -17.18 10.68 14.88
C GLU A 184 -18.67 10.27 14.81
N SER A 185 -18.99 9.11 15.38
CA SER A 185 -20.38 8.65 15.48
C SER A 185 -21.13 9.65 16.37
N THR A 186 -22.07 10.41 15.80
CA THR A 186 -22.90 11.37 16.54
C THR A 186 -23.94 10.61 17.37
N SER A 187 -23.48 9.84 18.35
CA SER A 187 -24.34 9.40 19.43
C SER A 187 -24.53 10.57 20.38
N ALA A 188 -25.76 11.08 20.44
CA ALA A 188 -26.18 12.12 21.37
C ALA A 188 -26.12 11.60 22.82
N ALA A 189 -24.92 11.54 23.41
CA ALA A 189 -24.73 11.36 24.85
C ALA A 189 -23.31 11.77 25.29
N GLY A 190 -23.15 13.05 25.62
CA GLY A 190 -22.31 13.49 26.74
C GLY A 190 -20.78 13.54 26.56
N SER A 191 -20.28 14.76 26.73
CA SER A 191 -19.02 15.11 27.41
C SER A 191 -17.68 15.10 26.65
N PHE A 192 -17.31 16.34 26.28
CA PHE A 192 -15.98 16.96 26.34
C PHE A 192 -14.82 16.36 25.55
N ARG A 193 -14.67 16.80 24.29
CA ARG A 193 -13.37 17.28 23.77
C ARG A 193 -13.58 18.54 22.91
N ARG A 194 -13.46 19.70 23.54
CA ARG A 194 -13.29 20.99 22.84
C ARG A 194 -11.80 21.27 22.73
N GLY A 195 -11.29 21.34 21.51
CA GLY A 195 -9.98 21.91 21.21
C GLY A 195 -9.47 21.44 19.86
N ILE A 196 -9.20 22.38 18.95
CA ILE A 196 -8.55 22.20 17.62
C ILE A 196 -9.47 21.77 16.46
N ALA A 197 -10.64 22.40 16.29
CA ALA A 197 -11.44 22.27 15.06
C ALA A 197 -11.96 23.62 14.50
N LYS A 198 -11.47 24.76 15.03
CA LYS A 198 -12.09 26.07 14.75
C LYS A 198 -11.51 26.87 13.58
N THR A 199 -10.46 26.38 12.92
CA THR A 199 -9.82 27.09 11.80
C THR A 199 -10.11 26.51 10.41
N ARG A 200 -10.50 25.23 10.30
CA ARG A 200 -10.84 24.62 9.00
C ARG A 200 -12.25 25.00 8.50
N GLY A 201 -13.23 25.11 9.40
CA GLY A 201 -14.61 25.44 9.01
C GLY A 201 -14.77 26.84 8.40
N ASP A 202 -13.99 27.81 8.87
CA ASP A 202 -14.07 29.21 8.39
C ASP A 202 -13.39 29.39 7.02
N GLN A 203 -12.28 28.68 6.78
CA GLN A 203 -11.63 28.63 5.47
C GLN A 203 -12.48 27.87 4.44
N MET A 204 -13.22 26.85 4.88
CA MET A 204 -14.17 26.10 4.03
C MET A 204 -15.36 26.94 3.62
N SER A 205 -15.93 27.76 4.52
CA SER A 205 -17.02 28.69 4.16
C SER A 205 -16.54 29.75 3.15
N ALA A 206 -15.30 30.23 3.28
CA ALA A 206 -14.70 31.17 2.33
C ALA A 206 -14.37 30.52 0.98
N LEU A 207 -14.00 29.24 0.96
CA LEU A 207 -13.81 28.46 -0.27
C LEU A 207 -15.16 28.20 -0.96
N GLU A 208 -16.21 27.89 -0.20
CA GLU A 208 -17.56 27.67 -0.70
C GLU A 208 -18.18 28.95 -1.29
N GLU A 209 -17.93 30.11 -0.68
CA GLU A 209 -18.31 31.42 -1.23
C GLU A 209 -17.52 31.74 -2.51
N ARG A 210 -16.22 31.41 -2.57
CA ARG A 210 -15.40 31.55 -3.80
C ARG A 210 -15.85 30.62 -4.92
N ILE A 211 -16.21 29.38 -4.60
CA ILE A 211 -16.74 28.41 -5.56
C ILE A 211 -18.07 28.93 -6.11
N ARG A 212 -18.97 29.41 -5.24
CA ARG A 212 -20.27 29.95 -5.66
C ARG A 212 -20.14 31.20 -6.52
N LEU A 213 -19.18 32.09 -6.21
CA LEU A 213 -18.84 33.28 -7.00
C LEU A 213 -18.22 32.89 -8.36
N ALA A 214 -17.33 31.89 -8.41
CA ALA A 214 -16.75 31.38 -9.65
C ALA A 214 -17.81 30.78 -10.59
N TYR A 215 -18.81 30.08 -10.05
CA TYR A 215 -19.94 29.56 -10.82
C TYR A 215 -20.91 30.64 -11.31
N THR A 216 -20.97 31.80 -10.65
CA THR A 216 -21.79 32.92 -11.12
C THR A 216 -21.07 33.82 -12.12
N GLU A 217 -19.73 33.80 -12.12
CA GLU A 217 -18.92 34.70 -12.95
C GLU A 217 -18.43 34.04 -14.27
N ASN A 218 -18.41 32.71 -14.38
CA ASN A 218 -17.89 32.03 -15.56
C ASN A 218 -19.00 31.39 -16.42
N THR A 219 -19.75 32.22 -17.14
CA THR A 219 -20.43 31.77 -18.37
C THR A 219 -19.39 31.72 -19.49
N GLY A 220 -18.71 30.58 -19.58
CA GLY A 220 -17.99 30.17 -20.78
C GLY A 220 -16.47 30.08 -20.66
N PHE A 221 -15.95 29.15 -19.87
CA PHE A 221 -14.64 28.49 -20.06
C PHE A 221 -14.66 27.14 -19.34
N ASP A 222 -13.99 26.13 -19.90
CA ASP A 222 -13.97 24.72 -19.49
C ASP A 222 -14.13 24.49 -17.97
N GLU A 223 -15.11 23.67 -17.60
CA GLU A 223 -15.41 23.33 -16.21
C GLU A 223 -14.16 22.69 -15.58
N PRO A 224 -13.72 23.14 -14.38
CA PRO A 224 -12.51 22.60 -13.76
C PRO A 224 -12.69 21.10 -13.49
N GLU A 225 -11.73 20.29 -13.94
CA GLU A 225 -11.67 18.85 -13.68
C GLU A 225 -11.78 18.61 -12.17
N ILE A 226 -12.89 18.00 -11.74
CA ILE A 226 -13.13 17.71 -10.32
C ILE A 226 -12.20 16.56 -9.94
N LYS A 227 -11.36 16.75 -8.92
CA LYS A 227 -10.49 15.67 -8.44
C LYS A 227 -11.30 14.54 -7.81
N LEU A 228 -10.81 13.31 -7.92
CA LEU A 228 -11.43 12.14 -7.30
C LEU A 228 -11.66 12.31 -5.79
N SER A 229 -10.69 12.88 -5.08
CA SER A 229 -10.79 13.17 -3.64
C SER A 229 -11.92 14.14 -3.31
N ASP A 230 -12.07 15.21 -4.09
CA ASP A 230 -13.15 16.20 -3.93
C ASP A 230 -14.52 15.58 -4.25
N ALA A 231 -14.60 14.76 -5.30
CA ALA A 231 -15.81 14.04 -5.67
C ALA A 231 -16.23 13.06 -4.56
N PHE A 232 -15.28 12.32 -4.00
CA PHE A 232 -15.53 11.42 -2.87
C PHE A 232 -15.99 12.18 -1.61
N GLU A 233 -15.36 13.32 -1.28
CA GLU A 233 -15.76 14.12 -0.12
C GLU A 233 -17.20 14.63 -0.25
N ARG A 234 -17.57 15.12 -1.45
CA ARG A 234 -18.95 15.55 -1.74
C ARG A 234 -19.92 14.39 -1.62
N PHE A 235 -19.59 13.26 -2.26
CA PHE A 235 -20.38 12.04 -2.19
C PHE A 235 -20.66 11.63 -0.75
N GLU A 236 -19.63 11.56 0.09
CA GLU A 236 -19.79 11.10 1.46
C GLU A 236 -20.65 12.02 2.33
N LYS A 237 -20.63 13.34 2.08
CA LYS A 237 -21.51 14.30 2.75
C LYS A 237 -22.98 14.17 2.32
N THR A 238 -23.20 13.79 1.06
CA THR A 238 -24.55 13.68 0.47
C THR A 238 -25.13 12.27 0.50
N ASP A 239 -24.32 11.25 0.79
CA ASP A 239 -24.75 9.85 0.72
C ASP A 239 -25.84 9.57 1.76
N ASP A 240 -26.95 8.99 1.30
CA ASP A 240 -28.01 8.52 2.17
C ASP A 240 -27.64 7.15 2.75
N ILE A 241 -27.01 7.18 3.92
CA ILE A 241 -26.64 5.98 4.67
C ILE A 241 -27.81 5.36 5.44
N GLY A 242 -28.99 6.01 5.46
CA GLY A 242 -30.15 5.57 6.25
C GLY A 242 -29.82 5.45 7.74
N ASP A 243 -30.22 4.35 8.36
CA ASP A 243 -30.00 4.07 9.80
C ASP A 243 -28.60 3.50 10.11
N MET A 244 -27.72 3.40 9.12
CA MET A 244 -26.38 2.83 9.30
C MET A 244 -25.45 3.83 10.00
N ASP A 245 -24.59 3.32 10.89
CA ASP A 245 -23.55 4.12 11.51
C ASP A 245 -22.54 4.65 10.45
N PRO A 246 -22.22 5.96 10.45
CA PRO A 246 -21.26 6.54 9.52
C PRO A 246 -19.89 5.84 9.51
N ALA A 247 -19.41 5.33 10.65
CA ALA A 247 -18.14 4.63 10.71
C ALA A 247 -18.21 3.26 10.04
N THR A 248 -19.33 2.53 10.19
CA THR A 248 -19.59 1.30 9.43
C THR A 248 -19.63 1.57 7.93
N ALA A 249 -20.34 2.61 7.49
CA ALA A 249 -20.38 3.02 6.07
C ALA A 249 -18.97 3.29 5.51
N ARG A 250 -18.16 4.04 6.25
CA ARG A 250 -16.77 4.36 5.91
C ARG A 250 -15.91 3.10 5.78
N ARG A 251 -16.02 2.15 6.71
CA ARG A 251 -15.31 0.87 6.65
C ARG A 251 -15.73 0.04 5.43
N SER A 252 -17.01 -0.03 5.11
CA SER A 252 -17.49 -0.79 3.95
C SER A 252 -16.94 -0.21 2.65
N ARG A 253 -17.00 1.11 2.49
CA ARG A 253 -16.42 1.83 1.34
C ARG A 253 -14.92 1.61 1.20
N TRP A 254 -14.20 1.59 2.33
CA TRP A 254 -12.76 1.34 2.35
C TRP A 254 -12.37 0.00 1.75
N ILE A 255 -13.17 -1.06 1.93
CA ILE A 255 -12.88 -2.38 1.37
C ILE A 255 -12.77 -2.32 -0.17
N LEU A 256 -13.69 -1.58 -0.82
CA LEU A 256 -13.65 -1.40 -2.26
C LEU A 256 -12.39 -0.63 -2.69
N ILE A 257 -12.09 0.47 -1.99
CA ILE A 257 -10.91 1.30 -2.27
C ILE A 257 -9.61 0.50 -2.09
N TYR A 258 -9.53 -0.33 -1.05
CA TYR A 258 -8.39 -1.21 -0.80
C TYR A 258 -8.14 -2.15 -1.98
N GLY A 259 -9.18 -2.81 -2.48
CA GLY A 259 -9.09 -3.69 -3.64
C GLY A 259 -8.61 -2.97 -4.90
N ILE A 260 -9.13 -1.75 -5.13
CA ILE A 260 -8.72 -0.90 -6.25
C ILE A 260 -7.24 -0.53 -6.14
N LEU A 261 -6.80 -0.06 -4.96
CA LEU A 261 -5.40 0.29 -4.70
C LEU A 261 -4.47 -0.90 -4.94
N GLN A 262 -4.82 -2.09 -4.45
CA GLN A 262 -4.02 -3.30 -4.68
C GLN A 262 -3.93 -3.68 -6.16
N SER A 263 -5.04 -3.57 -6.89
CA SER A 263 -5.06 -3.89 -8.32
C SER A 263 -4.22 -2.92 -9.12
N LEU A 264 -4.34 -1.61 -8.84
CA LEU A 264 -3.55 -0.58 -9.49
C LEU A 264 -2.06 -0.73 -9.16
N ALA A 265 -1.71 -1.02 -7.91
CA ALA A 265 -0.31 -1.22 -7.48
C ALA A 265 0.35 -2.38 -8.23
N SER A 266 -0.42 -3.42 -8.57
CA SER A 266 0.09 -4.59 -9.28
C SER A 266 0.45 -4.33 -10.76
N VAL A 267 -0.01 -3.22 -11.36
CA VAL A 267 0.16 -2.92 -12.80
C VAL A 267 0.70 -1.52 -13.12
N SER A 268 0.72 -0.59 -12.16
CA SER A 268 1.04 0.82 -12.41
C SER A 268 2.51 1.21 -12.18
N VAL A 269 3.32 0.32 -11.60
CA VAL A 269 4.71 0.63 -11.24
C VAL A 269 5.69 -0.01 -12.20
N ASP A 270 6.47 0.83 -12.88
CA ASP A 270 7.52 0.37 -13.78
C ASP A 270 8.67 -0.33 -13.04
N ASP A 271 9.28 -1.31 -13.69
CA ASP A 271 10.54 -1.87 -13.22
C ASP A 271 11.65 -0.80 -13.27
N GLU A 272 12.37 -0.66 -12.15
CA GLU A 272 13.43 0.31 -11.93
C GLU A 272 14.58 0.21 -12.95
N LYS A 273 14.77 -0.97 -13.55
CA LYS A 273 15.83 -1.22 -14.54
C LYS A 273 15.43 -0.80 -15.95
N VAL A 274 14.20 -0.36 -16.17
CA VAL A 274 13.73 0.12 -17.46
C VAL A 274 14.25 1.55 -17.70
N GLN A 275 15.18 1.67 -18.63
CA GLN A 275 15.79 2.96 -18.99
C GLN A 275 14.93 3.82 -19.91
N TYR A 276 14.09 3.19 -20.72
CA TYR A 276 13.28 3.85 -21.74
C TYR A 276 11.81 3.57 -21.48
N ASN A 277 11.21 4.39 -20.61
CA ASN A 277 9.80 4.32 -20.22
C ASN A 277 8.94 5.43 -20.88
N ASP A 278 9.58 6.38 -21.56
CA ASP A 278 8.91 7.52 -22.20
C ASP A 278 8.02 7.10 -23.37
N LYS A 279 6.79 7.65 -23.38
CA LYS A 279 5.82 7.51 -24.49
C LYS A 279 5.50 6.06 -24.87
N VAL A 280 5.54 5.19 -23.86
CA VAL A 280 5.21 3.78 -23.97
C VAL A 280 3.83 3.52 -23.34
N ASP A 281 2.91 2.99 -24.14
CA ASP A 281 1.56 2.67 -23.70
C ASP A 281 1.42 1.29 -23.03
N TYR A 282 2.39 0.39 -23.27
CA TYR A 282 2.36 -0.96 -22.71
C TYR A 282 2.96 -0.98 -21.30
N HIS A 283 2.48 -1.90 -20.47
CA HIS A 283 2.98 -2.05 -19.09
C HIS A 283 4.44 -2.49 -19.05
N LEU A 284 5.20 -1.92 -18.10
CA LEU A 284 6.64 -2.12 -17.92
C LEU A 284 6.96 -2.77 -16.57
N CYS A 285 6.03 -3.55 -16.04
CA CYS A 285 6.05 -4.07 -14.67
C CYS A 285 6.16 -5.61 -14.61
N PRO A 286 7.15 -6.27 -15.26
CA PRO A 286 7.26 -7.72 -15.21
C PRO A 286 7.60 -8.20 -13.79
N ILE A 287 7.00 -9.30 -13.35
CA ILE A 287 7.46 -9.99 -12.13
C ILE A 287 8.60 -10.91 -12.54
N LEU A 288 9.79 -10.63 -12.02
CA LEU A 288 11.00 -11.43 -12.24
C LEU A 288 11.37 -12.26 -11.01
N GLU A 289 10.66 -12.10 -9.91
CA GLU A 289 10.83 -12.90 -8.70
C GLU A 289 10.58 -14.38 -8.98
N GLY A 290 11.46 -15.25 -8.47
CA GLY A 290 11.40 -16.69 -8.71
C GLY A 290 11.76 -17.13 -10.13
N ALA A 291 11.98 -16.21 -11.08
CA ALA A 291 12.56 -16.56 -12.37
C ALA A 291 13.98 -17.10 -12.13
N LYS A 292 14.33 -18.22 -12.79
CA LYS A 292 15.68 -18.79 -12.76
C LYS A 292 16.64 -17.90 -13.55
N ILE A 293 16.93 -16.71 -13.02
CA ILE A 293 17.92 -15.80 -13.57
C ILE A 293 19.28 -16.50 -13.44
N PRO A 294 20.07 -16.60 -14.52
CA PRO A 294 21.28 -17.40 -14.47
C PRO A 294 22.32 -16.90 -13.44
N PRO A 295 23.08 -17.82 -12.82
CA PRO A 295 23.81 -17.59 -11.56
C PRO A 295 25.07 -16.70 -11.68
N TRP A 296 25.43 -16.23 -12.87
CA TRP A 296 26.61 -15.39 -13.09
C TRP A 296 26.39 -13.92 -12.70
N LYS A 297 25.17 -13.52 -12.35
CA LYS A 297 24.89 -12.28 -11.62
C LYS A 297 24.67 -12.63 -10.15
N ARG A 298 25.75 -12.74 -9.38
CA ARG A 298 25.70 -12.83 -7.91
C ARG A 298 26.34 -11.62 -7.22
N GLY A 299 26.52 -10.54 -7.98
CA GLY A 299 26.89 -9.21 -7.50
C GLY A 299 25.88 -8.20 -8.01
N THR A 300 25.37 -7.36 -7.10
CA THR A 300 24.46 -6.22 -7.37
C THR A 300 23.09 -6.55 -7.98
N SER A 301 22.74 -7.84 -8.10
CA SER A 301 21.44 -8.33 -8.61
C SER A 301 20.49 -8.81 -7.50
N GLU A 302 20.82 -8.58 -6.23
CA GLU A 302 19.87 -8.67 -5.14
C GLU A 302 18.78 -7.62 -5.39
N GLY A 303 17.52 -8.05 -5.52
CA GLY A 303 16.38 -7.14 -5.74
C GLY A 303 15.87 -6.97 -7.18
N ILE A 304 16.37 -7.69 -8.20
CA ILE A 304 15.83 -7.57 -9.56
C ILE A 304 14.35 -8.00 -9.58
N GLY A 305 13.45 -7.06 -9.90
CA GLY A 305 12.00 -7.28 -9.96
C GLY A 305 11.33 -7.49 -8.60
N GLN A 306 12.04 -7.26 -7.49
CA GLN A 306 11.45 -7.26 -6.15
C GLN A 306 10.89 -5.87 -5.84
N GLY A 307 9.81 -5.81 -5.06
CA GLY A 307 9.34 -4.54 -4.53
C GLY A 307 8.57 -3.66 -5.51
N ALA A 308 8.21 -4.13 -6.72
CA ALA A 308 7.50 -3.28 -7.67
C ALA A 308 6.14 -2.81 -7.13
N HIS A 309 5.41 -3.72 -6.47
CA HIS A 309 4.14 -3.41 -5.85
C HIS A 309 4.32 -2.46 -4.65
N GLU A 310 5.35 -2.68 -3.84
CA GLU A 310 5.75 -1.87 -2.69
C GLU A 310 6.40 -0.53 -3.05
N ARG A 311 6.58 -0.24 -4.35
CA ARG A 311 6.96 1.08 -4.85
C ARG A 311 5.76 1.88 -5.37
N SER A 312 4.55 1.32 -5.26
CA SER A 312 3.32 2.06 -5.53
C SER A 312 3.03 3.07 -4.42
N TYR A 313 2.13 4.01 -4.71
CA TYR A 313 1.84 5.18 -3.87
C TYR A 313 1.68 4.86 -2.38
N CYS A 314 0.89 3.82 -2.04
CA CYS A 314 0.55 3.53 -0.64
C CYS A 314 1.76 3.19 0.25
N TRP A 315 2.85 2.70 -0.33
CA TRP A 315 4.06 2.31 0.38
C TRP A 315 5.10 3.44 0.43
N VAL A 316 5.16 4.29 -0.58
CA VAL A 316 6.18 5.37 -0.67
C VAL A 316 5.71 6.70 -0.09
N ALA A 317 4.40 6.95 -0.03
CA ALA A 317 3.84 8.25 0.38
C ALA A 317 4.22 8.71 1.80
N GLU A 318 4.50 7.79 2.74
CA GLU A 318 5.00 8.18 4.07
C GLU A 318 6.48 8.62 4.00
N ALA A 319 7.30 7.92 3.21
CA ALA A 319 8.72 8.21 3.06
C ALA A 319 8.96 9.54 2.36
N GLU A 320 8.23 9.83 1.27
CA GLU A 320 8.36 11.09 0.53
C GLU A 320 7.99 12.31 1.39
N ARG A 321 6.95 12.20 2.23
CA ARG A 321 6.56 13.30 3.14
C ARG A 321 7.57 13.57 4.25
N VAL A 322 8.24 12.53 4.76
CA VAL A 322 9.30 12.71 5.77
C VAL A 322 10.49 13.44 5.15
N ILE A 323 10.86 13.07 3.92
CA ILE A 323 11.94 13.72 3.17
C ILE A 323 11.60 15.21 2.92
N GLU A 324 10.38 15.51 2.46
CA GLU A 324 9.93 16.90 2.30
C GLU A 324 9.95 17.67 3.64
N SER A 325 9.53 17.06 4.75
CA SER A 325 9.56 17.74 6.05
C SER A 325 10.98 18.02 6.56
N ASP A 326 11.94 17.15 6.24
CA ASP A 326 13.35 17.33 6.62
C ASP A 326 14.04 18.36 5.70
N GLU A 327 13.67 18.42 4.41
CA GLU A 327 14.25 19.36 3.43
C GLU A 327 13.84 20.82 3.70
N TYR A 328 12.69 21.06 4.33
CA TYR A 328 12.26 22.40 4.80
C TYR A 328 12.56 22.67 6.28
N GLY A 329 13.29 21.79 6.96
CA GLY A 329 13.53 21.83 8.41
C GLY A 329 14.78 22.60 8.88
N ASP A 330 15.67 23.02 7.98
CA ASP A 330 17.05 23.41 8.36
C ASP A 330 17.39 24.92 8.27
N ASP A 331 16.40 25.81 8.15
CA ASP A 331 16.62 27.27 8.15
C ASP A 331 16.11 27.98 9.43
N VAL A 332 16.01 27.27 10.55
CA VAL A 332 15.82 27.94 11.85
C VAL A 332 17.18 28.25 12.46
N ASP A 333 17.57 29.52 12.40
CA ASP A 333 18.74 30.07 13.07
C ASP A 333 18.66 29.82 14.59
N MET A 334 19.30 28.74 15.04
CA MET A 334 19.40 28.32 16.44
C MET A 334 20.27 29.27 17.30
N SER A 335 20.78 30.38 16.74
CA SER A 335 21.54 31.37 17.50
C SER A 335 20.69 32.30 18.38
N LEU A 336 19.35 32.24 18.28
CA LEU A 336 18.43 33.07 19.08
C LEU A 336 17.88 32.39 20.35
N ILE A 337 18.34 31.19 20.71
CA ILE A 337 17.94 30.49 21.93
C ILE A 337 19.18 30.28 22.82
N ASN A 338 19.80 31.38 23.24
CA ASN A 338 20.76 31.38 24.34
C ASN A 338 20.35 32.43 25.36
N ASP A 339 19.36 32.07 26.18
CA ASP A 339 19.22 32.60 27.54
C ASP A 339 18.30 31.63 28.29
N PHE A 340 18.89 30.67 29.01
CA PHE A 340 18.60 30.31 30.40
C PHE A 340 19.27 28.95 30.73
N PRO A 341 19.90 28.81 31.93
CA PRO A 341 20.84 27.73 32.20
C PRO A 341 20.14 26.55 32.91
N ILE A 342 20.19 25.35 32.33
CA ILE A 342 19.97 24.12 33.09
C ILE A 342 21.01 23.08 32.64
N GLN A 343 21.88 22.70 33.58
CA GLN A 343 23.01 21.80 33.36
C GLN A 343 22.54 20.37 33.05
N LEU A 344 23.03 19.82 31.93
CA LEU A 344 23.00 18.40 31.63
C LEU A 344 24.27 17.74 32.22
N ASN A 345 24.10 16.79 33.14
CA ASN A 345 25.19 15.88 33.51
C ASN A 345 25.22 14.71 32.53
N SER A 346 26.27 14.65 31.70
CA SER A 346 26.66 13.43 30.99
C SER A 346 27.52 12.52 31.89
N PRO A 347 27.49 11.18 31.69
CA PRO A 347 28.25 10.23 32.49
C PRO A 347 29.65 9.96 31.91
N GLY A 348 30.67 9.85 32.76
CA GLY A 348 32.00 9.39 32.34
C GLY A 348 33.09 9.41 33.41
N ALA A 349 33.34 8.24 34.00
CA ALA A 349 34.61 7.66 34.45
C ALA A 349 35.53 8.35 35.49
N ALA A 350 35.71 7.59 36.60
CA ALA A 350 36.97 7.24 37.32
C ALA A 350 37.76 8.32 38.10
N GLU A 351 37.80 8.20 39.44
CA GLU A 351 38.94 7.64 40.22
C GLU A 351 38.81 7.91 41.74
N ASP A 352 39.08 6.86 42.52
CA ASP A 352 39.59 6.73 43.90
C ASP A 352 39.55 7.90 44.91
N ARG A 353 38.98 7.64 46.10
CA ARG A 353 39.73 7.43 47.38
C ARG A 353 38.85 7.23 48.62
N ASN A 354 39.35 6.33 49.48
CA ASN A 354 38.84 5.82 50.76
C ASN A 354 38.54 6.87 51.85
N THR A 355 37.56 6.58 52.72
CA THR A 355 37.75 6.44 54.20
C THR A 355 36.49 5.90 54.90
N ALA A 356 36.70 5.32 56.08
CA ALA A 356 35.96 4.21 56.69
C ALA A 356 34.82 4.57 57.66
N SER A 357 33.99 3.54 57.94
CA SER A 357 33.45 3.09 59.26
C SER A 357 31.92 2.83 59.18
N GLY A 358 31.34 1.69 59.55
CA GLY A 358 31.85 0.45 60.14
C GLY A 358 30.71 -0.55 60.43
N GLY A 359 31.08 -1.83 60.53
CA GLY A 359 30.42 -2.92 61.26
C GLY A 359 29.10 -3.46 60.69
N SER A 360 28.73 -4.75 60.72
CA SER A 360 29.27 -6.02 61.24
C SER A 360 28.11 -7.02 60.99
N LEU A 361 28.19 -8.16 60.28
CA LEU A 361 28.65 -9.53 60.62
C LEU A 361 27.92 -10.43 59.60
N GLY A 362 28.59 -11.20 58.73
CA GLY A 362 29.08 -12.59 58.96
C GLY A 362 28.06 -13.58 58.35
N THR A 363 28.35 -14.64 57.58
CA THR A 363 29.51 -15.51 57.28
C THR A 363 28.96 -16.57 56.29
N GLY A 364 29.64 -17.22 55.32
CA GLY A 364 31.01 -17.30 54.80
C GLY A 364 30.97 -17.92 53.38
N PHE A 365 31.93 -17.60 52.48
CA PHE A 365 33.08 -18.42 52.03
C PHE A 365 32.70 -19.84 51.52
N ILE A 366 33.07 -20.33 50.32
CA ILE A 366 34.41 -20.44 49.69
C ILE A 366 34.33 -20.53 48.13
N SER A 367 35.42 -20.08 47.49
CA SER A 367 35.76 -19.85 46.07
C SER A 367 36.04 -21.11 45.17
N PRO A 368 36.35 -20.94 43.87
CA PRO A 368 36.24 -21.92 42.77
C PRO A 368 37.58 -22.55 42.31
N ARG A 369 37.46 -23.63 41.55
CA ARG A 369 38.35 -24.17 40.48
C ARG A 369 37.64 -25.46 40.00
N VAL A 370 37.42 -25.70 38.71
CA VAL A 370 38.40 -26.28 37.78
C VAL A 370 37.86 -26.14 36.36
N ARG A 371 38.72 -25.58 35.51
CA ARG A 371 38.66 -25.49 34.05
C ARG A 371 38.98 -26.87 33.46
N GLU A 372 38.50 -27.15 32.24
CA GLU A 372 39.10 -28.10 31.29
C GLU A 372 38.79 -29.60 31.45
N ARG A 373 37.66 -30.07 30.89
CA ARG A 373 37.61 -31.39 30.20
C ARG A 373 36.34 -31.55 29.36
N MET A 374 36.48 -32.24 28.23
CA MET A 374 35.44 -32.65 27.27
C MET A 374 35.12 -31.69 26.11
N ARG A 375 36.17 -31.25 25.41
CA ARG A 375 36.20 -31.30 23.94
C ARG A 375 37.04 -32.50 23.52
N ARG A 376 36.38 -33.62 23.21
CA ARG A 376 36.77 -34.65 22.23
C ARG A 376 35.90 -35.89 22.41
N ASN A 377 35.55 -36.48 21.27
CA ASN A 377 34.75 -37.68 21.05
C ASN A 377 33.25 -37.39 20.97
N ARG A 378 32.70 -37.27 19.76
CA ARG A 378 32.37 -38.45 18.95
C ARG A 378 31.76 -38.00 17.62
N GLU A 379 32.62 -37.92 16.61
CA GLU A 379 32.24 -38.18 15.23
C GLU A 379 31.73 -39.63 15.15
N ASN A 380 30.57 -39.81 14.53
CA ASN A 380 30.03 -41.01 13.87
C ASN A 380 28.51 -41.05 14.10
N GLU A 381 27.76 -40.49 13.16
CA GLU A 381 26.47 -41.03 12.71
C GLU A 381 26.09 -40.36 11.37
N SER A 382 26.08 -41.17 10.31
CA SER A 382 25.71 -40.80 8.94
C SER A 382 24.19 -40.61 8.80
N PRO A 383 23.71 -39.80 7.83
CA PRO A 383 22.29 -39.51 7.67
C PRO A 383 21.55 -40.65 6.95
N VAL A 384 20.38 -41.00 7.49
CA VAL A 384 19.41 -41.92 6.88
C VAL A 384 18.67 -41.19 5.75
N THR A 385 18.76 -41.75 4.54
CA THR A 385 17.97 -41.39 3.36
C THR A 385 16.60 -42.07 3.44
N THR A 386 15.50 -41.32 3.31
CA THR A 386 14.19 -41.88 2.98
C THR A 386 13.59 -41.15 1.78
N ASP A 387 13.53 -41.91 0.69
CA ASP A 387 12.83 -41.66 -0.56
C ASP A 387 11.30 -41.64 -0.35
N TYR A 388 10.61 -40.66 -0.94
CA TYR A 388 9.21 -40.83 -1.34
C TYR A 388 9.01 -40.23 -2.73
N GLY A 389 8.86 -41.12 -3.70
CA GLY A 389 8.60 -40.82 -5.10
C GLY A 389 7.17 -40.38 -5.37
N TYR A 390 7.04 -39.49 -6.36
CA TYR A 390 5.78 -39.14 -7.01
C TYR A 390 5.44 -40.20 -8.06
N THR A 391 4.25 -40.79 -7.96
CA THR A 391 3.62 -41.52 -9.08
C THR A 391 2.52 -40.67 -9.70
N TYR A 392 2.63 -40.47 -11.02
CA TYR A 392 1.56 -39.98 -11.88
C TYR A 392 0.52 -41.08 -12.13
N THR A 393 -0.75 -40.72 -12.00
CA THR A 393 -1.87 -41.16 -12.86
C THR A 393 -2.90 -40.05 -12.91
#